data_AF-A0A2C5XAH5-F1
#
_entry.id   AF-A0A2C5XAH5-F1
#
_cell.length_a   1.000
_cell.length_b   1.000
_cell.length_c   1.000
_cell.angle_alpha   90.00
_cell.angle_beta   90.00
_cell.angle_gamma   90.00
#
_symmetry.space_group_name_H-M   'P 1'
#
loop_
_entity.id
_entity.type
_entity.pdbx_description
1 polymer ?
#
loop_
_entity_poly.entity_id
_entity_poly.type
_entity_poly.pdbx_seq_one_letter_code
_entity_poly.pdbx_strand_id
1 'polypeptide(L)'
;MTDRSSATSVHAGLARFSEAAKASGQDLSQMKLEMPSDRSSPASPRVSPSHPPADVRPPMYSILIICPQYHSREATAQHIEMTLPKDVPHHITALASVDEAQQLIAGAHAIKFTHIVLNLASPDAILSVMEQITSSQKIDRTTILVLSDSVQRQAVLRQATESQSERLLADNLVTFIYKPVKPSRFAVIFDPDKVRDLSTDRNRSTAQQMVESQKASYQEIERRMGNKGYRVLLVEDNPVNQKVLTKYLRKIGVHVDIAVDGVECTDQLFSRPHHYYSLILCDLHMPRKDGYQACREIRQWEGARDLPRKPIIALSANVMSDVQDKCVAAGFSDYVTKPVDFIDLSRAMAKFF
;
A
#
# COMPACT_ATOMS: atom_id res chain seq x y z
N MET A 1 -18.29 47.85 -8.15
CA MET A 1 -19.24 46.95 -8.84
C MET A 1 -18.41 45.93 -9.60
N THR A 2 -18.52 44.66 -9.19
CA THR A 2 -18.49 43.40 -10.00
C THR A 2 -17.39 43.20 -11.06
N ASP A 3 -16.77 42.05 -11.27
CA ASP A 3 -16.72 40.73 -10.63
C ASP A 3 -15.62 39.92 -11.41
N ARG A 4 -14.99 38.95 -10.72
CA ARG A 4 -14.43 37.67 -11.22
C ARG A 4 -13.32 37.53 -12.29
N SER A 5 -12.38 36.63 -11.91
CA SER A 5 -11.75 35.52 -12.69
C SER A 5 -10.77 35.88 -13.81
N SER A 6 -9.73 35.12 -14.15
CA SER A 6 -9.02 33.95 -13.61
C SER A 6 -7.72 33.80 -14.43
N ALA A 7 -6.75 33.06 -13.89
CA ALA A 7 -5.47 32.64 -14.46
C ALA A 7 -5.42 32.35 -15.98
N THR A 8 -4.30 32.70 -16.63
CA THR A 8 -3.48 31.77 -17.46
C THR A 8 -2.21 32.41 -18.04
N SER A 9 -1.04 31.83 -17.74
CA SER A 9 0.15 31.79 -18.63
C SER A 9 0.89 30.48 -18.29
N VAL A 10 0.45 29.34 -18.83
CA VAL A 10 0.97 28.68 -20.04
C VAL A 10 2.49 28.41 -19.96
N HIS A 11 2.83 27.24 -19.44
CA HIS A 11 4.09 26.55 -19.73
C HIS A 11 3.91 25.79 -21.05
N ALA A 12 4.66 26.18 -22.07
CA ALA A 12 4.80 25.45 -23.32
C ALA A 12 5.62 24.17 -23.07
N GLY A 13 5.12 23.02 -23.53
CA GLY A 13 5.86 21.75 -23.41
C GLY A 13 5.14 20.46 -23.85
N LEU A 14 3.84 20.49 -24.19
CA LEU A 14 3.07 19.27 -24.47
C LEU A 14 2.54 19.15 -25.91
N ALA A 15 3.16 19.85 -26.86
CA ALA A 15 2.76 19.82 -28.27
C ALA A 15 3.49 18.75 -29.12
N ARG A 16 3.63 17.51 -28.64
CA ARG A 16 4.20 16.39 -29.44
C ARG A 16 3.59 15.00 -29.20
N PHE A 17 2.32 14.91 -28.82
CA PHE A 17 1.61 13.62 -28.71
C PHE A 17 0.17 13.66 -29.25
N SER A 18 -0.07 14.35 -30.36
CA SER A 18 -1.38 14.33 -31.05
C SER A 18 -1.22 14.33 -32.58
N GLU A 19 -0.30 13.52 -33.09
CA GLU A 19 -0.06 13.37 -34.54
C GLU A 19 -0.19 11.93 -35.05
N ALA A 20 -0.63 10.99 -34.21
CA ALA A 20 -0.84 9.59 -34.60
C ALA A 20 -2.32 9.18 -34.75
N ALA A 21 -3.27 10.12 -34.64
CA ALA A 21 -4.72 9.84 -34.70
C ALA A 21 -5.45 10.61 -35.83
N LYS A 22 -4.74 10.95 -36.92
CA LYS A 22 -5.31 11.60 -38.12
C LYS A 22 -5.06 10.80 -39.41
N ALA A 23 -5.25 9.48 -39.33
CA ALA A 23 -5.22 8.59 -40.50
C ALA A 23 -6.34 7.55 -40.44
N SER A 24 -7.59 8.01 -40.40
CA SER A 24 -8.74 7.25 -40.93
C SER A 24 -9.90 8.23 -41.06
N GLY A 25 -10.03 8.84 -42.23
CA GLY A 25 -11.10 9.77 -42.53
C GLY A 25 -12.42 9.03 -42.66
N GLN A 26 -13.30 9.16 -41.66
CA GLN A 26 -14.73 8.93 -41.80
C GLN A 26 -15.49 9.98 -40.98
N ASP A 27 -16.33 10.72 -41.71
CA ASP A 27 -17.21 11.78 -41.24
C ASP A 27 -18.40 11.16 -40.47
N LEU A 28 -18.51 11.44 -39.17
CA LEU A 28 -19.52 10.86 -38.27
C LEU A 28 -20.75 11.78 -38.09
N SER A 29 -20.97 12.71 -39.01
CA SER A 29 -22.08 13.67 -38.94
C SER A 29 -23.32 13.26 -39.74
N GLN A 30 -23.68 11.98 -39.80
CA GLN A 30 -25.00 11.54 -40.26
C GLN A 30 -25.16 10.03 -40.05
N MET A 31 -25.89 9.62 -39.00
CA MET A 31 -26.72 8.40 -39.03
C MET A 31 -27.63 8.38 -37.81
N LYS A 32 -28.89 8.74 -38.06
CA LYS A 32 -30.06 8.59 -37.20
C LYS A 32 -30.79 7.36 -37.70
N LEU A 33 -31.03 6.34 -36.88
CA LEU A 33 -32.02 5.26 -37.13
C LEU A 33 -32.23 4.53 -35.79
N GLU A 34 -33.31 4.82 -35.06
CA GLU A 34 -34.57 4.04 -35.01
C GLU A 34 -34.42 2.60 -34.48
N MET A 35 -35.04 2.37 -33.32
CA MET A 35 -35.21 1.05 -32.70
C MET A 35 -36.36 0.29 -33.35
N PRO A 36 -36.24 -1.04 -33.58
CA PRO A 36 -37.39 -1.91 -33.72
C PRO A 36 -37.57 -2.81 -32.48
N SER A 37 -38.81 -2.80 -31.99
CA SER A 37 -39.39 -3.76 -31.05
C SER A 37 -39.61 -5.14 -31.69
N ASP A 38 -39.69 -6.14 -30.80
CA ASP A 38 -40.32 -7.45 -30.93
C ASP A 38 -39.93 -8.36 -32.11
N ARG A 39 -39.16 -9.41 -31.79
CA ARG A 39 -39.39 -10.76 -32.32
C ARG A 39 -38.88 -11.84 -31.36
N SER A 40 -39.84 -12.68 -30.98
CA SER A 40 -39.75 -13.91 -30.19
C SER A 40 -38.81 -14.97 -30.77
N SER A 41 -38.13 -15.73 -29.89
CA SER A 41 -37.62 -17.09 -30.14
C SER A 41 -37.39 -17.85 -28.81
N PRO A 42 -37.38 -19.19 -28.83
CA PRO A 42 -38.24 -20.00 -27.94
C PRO A 42 -37.55 -20.58 -26.70
N ALA A 43 -38.41 -21.15 -25.84
CA ALA A 43 -38.17 -21.66 -24.50
C ALA A 43 -36.98 -22.63 -24.32
N SER A 44 -36.18 -22.34 -23.29
CA SER A 44 -35.35 -23.32 -22.59
C SER A 44 -36.02 -23.67 -21.24
N PRO A 45 -35.80 -24.89 -20.69
CA PRO A 45 -36.65 -25.45 -19.65
C PRO A 45 -36.55 -24.65 -18.34
N ARG A 46 -37.70 -24.43 -17.70
CA ARG A 46 -37.83 -23.91 -16.34
C ARG A 46 -36.98 -24.76 -15.38
N VAL A 47 -35.88 -24.19 -14.90
CA VAL A 47 -35.33 -24.54 -13.59
C VAL A 47 -35.89 -23.51 -12.62
N SER A 48 -36.64 -24.00 -11.63
CA SER A 48 -37.22 -23.22 -10.54
C SER A 48 -36.18 -22.27 -9.94
N PRO A 49 -36.49 -20.99 -9.70
CA PRO A 49 -35.58 -20.13 -8.96
C PRO A 49 -35.58 -20.60 -7.50
N SER A 50 -34.55 -21.36 -7.13
CA SER A 50 -34.14 -21.43 -5.74
C SER A 50 -33.83 -20.00 -5.30
N HIS A 51 -34.54 -19.53 -4.28
CA HIS A 51 -34.36 -18.21 -3.68
C HIS A 51 -32.88 -17.78 -3.64
N PRO A 52 -32.52 -16.55 -4.07
CA PRO A 52 -31.24 -15.99 -3.67
C PRO A 52 -31.21 -15.86 -2.14
N PRO A 53 -30.05 -16.03 -1.50
CA PRO A 53 -29.94 -15.89 -0.05
C PRO A 53 -30.36 -14.47 0.35
N ALA A 54 -31.10 -14.37 1.45
CA ALA A 54 -31.67 -13.14 1.99
C ALA A 54 -30.66 -11.99 2.07
N ASP A 55 -31.09 -10.78 1.70
CA ASP A 55 -30.32 -9.54 1.79
C ASP A 55 -29.55 -9.43 3.11
N VAL A 56 -28.23 -9.35 3.02
CA VAL A 56 -27.27 -9.32 4.14
C VAL A 56 -27.29 -7.97 4.89
N ARG A 57 -28.09 -7.00 4.44
CA ARG A 57 -28.05 -5.61 4.91
C ARG A 57 -28.98 -5.38 6.10
N PRO A 58 -28.50 -4.81 7.22
CA PRO A 58 -29.38 -4.45 8.32
C PRO A 58 -30.29 -3.26 7.92
N PRO A 59 -31.52 -3.19 8.44
CA PRO A 59 -32.45 -2.10 8.15
C PRO A 59 -31.98 -0.74 8.69
N MET A 60 -31.05 -0.74 9.65
CA MET A 60 -30.40 0.44 10.22
C MET A 60 -29.03 0.06 10.76
N TYR A 61 -28.01 0.89 10.52
CA TYR A 61 -26.69 0.73 11.15
C TYR A 61 -26.66 1.43 12.50
N SER A 62 -26.67 0.66 13.59
CA SER A 62 -26.39 1.16 14.95
C SER A 62 -24.94 0.81 15.30
N ILE A 63 -24.07 1.81 15.40
CA ILE A 63 -22.61 1.63 15.52
C ILE A 63 -22.11 2.26 16.81
N LEU A 64 -21.43 1.49 17.65
CA LEU A 64 -20.76 1.97 18.84
C LEU A 64 -19.26 2.07 18.59
N ILE A 65 -18.63 3.19 18.94
CA ILE A 65 -17.18 3.40 18.87
C ILE A 65 -16.67 3.64 20.29
N ILE A 66 -15.73 2.82 20.75
CA ILE A 66 -15.08 2.97 22.07
C ILE A 66 -13.63 3.36 21.84
N CYS A 67 -13.32 4.64 22.08
CA CYS A 67 -11.98 5.18 21.86
C CYS A 67 -11.69 6.33 22.83
N PRO A 68 -10.78 6.15 23.81
CA PRO A 68 -10.41 7.20 24.75
C PRO A 68 -9.79 8.44 24.09
N GLN A 69 -9.01 8.25 23.02
CA GLN A 69 -8.33 9.34 22.33
C GLN A 69 -9.28 10.14 21.44
N TYR A 70 -9.52 11.40 21.79
CA TYR A 70 -10.45 12.31 21.08
C TYR A 70 -10.23 12.35 19.57
N HIS A 71 -9.03 12.70 19.10
CA HIS A 71 -8.76 12.81 17.66
C HIS A 71 -8.92 11.47 16.91
N SER A 72 -8.55 10.36 17.55
CA SER A 72 -8.70 9.03 16.94
C SER A 72 -10.17 8.62 16.87
N ARG A 73 -10.96 8.98 17.89
CA ARG A 73 -12.40 8.75 17.93
C ARG A 73 -13.13 9.52 16.83
N GLU A 74 -12.87 10.82 16.71
CA GLU A 74 -13.48 11.67 15.67
C GLU A 74 -13.12 11.19 14.27
N ALA A 75 -11.83 10.90 14.02
CA ALA A 75 -11.39 10.39 12.72
C ALA A 75 -12.03 9.04 12.37
N THR A 76 -12.20 8.16 13.36
CA THR A 76 -12.84 6.85 13.15
C THR A 76 -14.33 7.02 12.81
N ALA A 77 -15.04 7.89 13.55
CA ALA A 77 -16.44 8.19 13.28
C ALA A 77 -16.64 8.76 11.87
N GLN A 78 -15.84 9.76 11.49
CA GLN A 78 -15.86 10.36 10.16
C GLN A 78 -15.57 9.34 9.05
N HIS A 79 -14.55 8.50 9.23
CA HIS A 79 -14.22 7.46 8.26
C HIS A 79 -15.35 6.45 8.07
N ILE A 80 -16.03 6.07 9.15
CA ILE A 80 -17.19 5.16 9.09
C ILE A 80 -18.36 5.85 8.38
N GLU A 81 -18.69 7.08 8.77
CA GLU A 81 -19.77 7.87 8.18
C GLU A 81 -19.61 8.04 6.67
N MET A 82 -18.39 8.34 6.19
CA MET A 82 -18.10 8.43 4.75
C MET A 82 -18.32 7.10 4.01
N THR A 83 -18.26 5.97 4.72
CA THR A 83 -18.33 4.63 4.13
C THR A 83 -19.71 4.02 4.19
N LEU A 84 -20.61 4.53 5.03
CA LEU A 84 -21.96 4.01 5.15
C LEU A 84 -22.79 4.30 3.88
N PRO A 85 -23.68 3.38 3.48
CA PRO A 85 -24.65 3.63 2.41
C PRO A 85 -25.56 4.82 2.77
N LYS A 86 -25.77 5.76 1.85
CA LYS A 86 -26.58 6.98 2.11
C LYS A 86 -28.09 6.69 2.14
N ASP A 87 -28.47 5.56 1.57
CA ASP A 87 -29.81 5.01 1.47
C ASP A 87 -30.26 4.27 2.73
N VAL A 88 -29.33 4.00 3.66
CA VAL A 88 -29.63 3.30 4.92
C VAL A 88 -29.46 4.26 6.12
N PRO A 89 -30.48 4.39 6.99
CA PRO A 89 -30.36 5.15 8.22
C PRO A 89 -29.23 4.59 9.09
N HIS A 90 -28.44 5.48 9.69
CA HIS A 90 -27.37 5.09 10.58
C HIS A 90 -27.30 5.99 11.82
N HIS A 91 -26.81 5.42 12.92
CA HIS A 91 -26.54 6.12 14.16
C HIS A 91 -25.16 5.68 14.68
N ILE A 92 -24.28 6.66 14.89
CA ILE A 92 -22.93 6.42 15.43
C ILE A 92 -22.88 7.01 16.85
N THR A 93 -22.67 6.13 17.83
CA THR A 93 -22.44 6.51 19.22
C THR A 93 -20.94 6.40 19.51
N ALA A 94 -20.25 7.51 19.77
CA ALA A 94 -18.81 7.52 20.01
C ALA A 94 -18.49 7.88 21.47
N LEU A 95 -17.90 6.95 22.21
CA LEU A 95 -17.61 7.07 23.64
C LEU A 95 -16.12 7.13 23.94
N ALA A 96 -15.77 7.91 24.95
CA ALA A 96 -14.41 8.01 25.47
C ALA A 96 -14.11 6.94 26.53
N SER A 97 -15.13 6.50 27.27
CA SER A 97 -14.98 5.57 28.38
C SER A 97 -15.50 4.18 28.03
N VAL A 98 -14.79 3.16 28.53
CA VAL A 98 -15.24 1.77 28.48
C VAL A 98 -16.45 1.57 29.40
N ASP A 99 -16.49 2.23 30.56
CA ASP A 99 -17.57 2.05 31.55
C ASP A 99 -18.92 2.55 31.01
N GLU A 100 -18.92 3.69 30.31
CA GLU A 100 -20.11 4.21 29.62
C GLU A 100 -20.59 3.23 28.55
N ALA A 101 -19.66 2.64 27.80
CA ALA A 101 -19.99 1.65 26.79
C ALA A 101 -20.59 0.39 27.42
N GLN A 102 -20.08 -0.05 28.57
CA GLN A 102 -20.62 -1.18 29.32
C GLN A 102 -22.06 -0.93 29.77
N GLN A 103 -22.38 0.28 30.23
CA GLN A 103 -23.77 0.62 30.59
C GLN A 103 -24.71 0.54 29.39
N LEU A 104 -24.25 0.95 28.19
CA LEU A 104 -25.06 0.84 26.97
C LEU A 104 -25.17 -0.58 26.43
N ILE A 105 -24.16 -1.43 26.64
CA ILE A 105 -24.14 -2.81 26.13
C ILE A 105 -24.87 -3.78 27.07
N ALA A 106 -24.66 -3.64 28.39
CA ALA A 106 -25.06 -4.61 29.40
C ALA A 106 -25.88 -4.00 30.57
N GLY A 107 -26.16 -2.69 30.55
CA GLY A 107 -26.97 -2.04 31.58
C GLY A 107 -28.47 -2.28 31.45
N ALA A 108 -29.24 -1.65 32.36
CA ALA A 108 -30.70 -1.79 32.42
C ALA A 108 -31.45 -1.38 31.13
N HIS A 109 -30.82 -0.53 30.31
CA HIS A 109 -31.31 -0.11 28.99
C HIS A 109 -30.33 -0.52 27.88
N ALA A 110 -29.96 -1.80 27.85
CA ALA A 110 -29.05 -2.34 26.85
C ALA A 110 -29.53 -2.04 25.41
N ILE A 111 -28.69 -1.35 24.65
CA ILE A 111 -28.90 -1.03 23.24
C ILE A 111 -28.29 -2.15 22.40
N LYS A 112 -29.03 -2.60 21.38
CA LYS A 112 -28.51 -3.54 20.38
C LYS A 112 -27.74 -2.77 19.31
N PHE A 113 -26.44 -3.01 19.23
CA PHE A 113 -25.58 -2.46 18.19
C PHE A 113 -25.40 -3.49 17.08
N THR A 114 -25.39 -3.01 15.84
CA THR A 114 -25.04 -3.84 14.67
C THR A 114 -23.53 -4.04 14.59
N HIS A 115 -22.76 -3.00 14.93
CA HIS A 115 -21.31 -3.00 14.89
C HIS A 115 -20.74 -2.31 16.12
N ILE A 116 -19.67 -2.87 16.69
CA ILE A 116 -18.95 -2.29 17.81
C ILE A 116 -17.48 -2.15 17.43
N VAL A 117 -16.94 -0.94 17.46
CA VAL A 117 -15.57 -0.61 17.08
C VAL A 117 -14.75 -0.30 18.33
N LEU A 118 -13.74 -1.12 18.59
CA LEU A 118 -12.86 -1.05 19.75
C LEU A 118 -11.51 -0.45 19.34
N ASN A 119 -11.15 0.69 19.92
CA ASN A 119 -9.83 1.32 19.75
C ASN A 119 -9.24 1.65 21.12
N LEU A 120 -8.83 0.60 21.82
CA LEU A 120 -8.30 0.65 23.18
C LEU A 120 -6.78 0.45 23.19
N ALA A 121 -6.12 0.94 24.24
CA ALA A 121 -4.66 0.88 24.36
C ALA A 121 -4.18 -0.47 24.93
N SER A 122 -4.92 -1.07 25.87
CA SER A 122 -4.53 -2.33 26.51
C SER A 122 -5.26 -3.53 25.88
N PRO A 123 -4.55 -4.65 25.63
CA PRO A 123 -5.17 -5.93 25.26
C PRO A 123 -6.23 -6.39 26.26
N ASP A 124 -5.98 -6.22 27.56
CA ASP A 124 -6.88 -6.63 28.63
C ASP A 124 -8.24 -5.91 28.55
N ALA A 125 -8.25 -4.61 28.24
CA ALA A 125 -9.48 -3.85 28.08
C ALA A 125 -10.27 -4.28 26.83
N ILE A 126 -9.58 -4.66 25.75
CA ILE A 126 -10.21 -5.20 24.54
C ILE A 126 -10.92 -6.51 24.88
N LEU A 127 -10.22 -7.43 25.56
CA LEU A 127 -10.76 -8.73 25.93
C LEU A 127 -11.94 -8.61 26.90
N SER A 128 -11.82 -7.75 27.93
CA SER A 128 -12.90 -7.51 28.90
C SER A 128 -14.19 -7.04 28.22
N VAL A 129 -14.09 -6.08 27.29
CA VAL A 129 -15.27 -5.60 26.53
C VAL A 129 -15.82 -6.68 25.61
N MET A 130 -14.95 -7.46 24.94
CA MET A 130 -15.38 -8.56 24.08
C MET A 130 -16.14 -9.65 24.84
N GLU A 131 -15.63 -10.05 26.00
CA GLU A 131 -16.27 -11.04 26.86
C GLU A 131 -17.64 -10.56 27.34
N GLN A 132 -17.75 -9.28 27.73
CA GLN A 132 -19.01 -8.67 28.13
C GLN A 132 -20.04 -8.62 27.01
N ILE A 133 -19.65 -8.25 25.79
CA ILE A 133 -20.55 -8.26 24.61
C ILE A 133 -21.09 -9.68 24.39
N THR A 134 -20.22 -10.68 24.57
CA THR A 134 -20.56 -12.10 24.36
C THR A 134 -21.47 -12.64 25.45
N SER A 135 -21.25 -12.24 26.69
CA SER A 135 -22.05 -12.66 27.84
C SER A 135 -23.43 -11.97 27.91
N SER A 136 -23.52 -10.72 27.46
CA SER A 136 -24.73 -9.88 27.57
C SER A 136 -25.71 -10.01 26.40
N GLN A 137 -25.23 -10.31 25.19
CA GLN A 137 -26.07 -10.33 24.00
C GLN A 137 -26.27 -11.75 23.49
N LYS A 138 -27.50 -12.10 23.12
CA LYS A 138 -27.73 -13.20 22.17
C LYS A 138 -27.12 -12.77 20.84
N ILE A 139 -25.86 -13.12 20.61
CA ILE A 139 -25.04 -12.74 19.45
C ILE A 139 -25.56 -13.45 18.20
N ASP A 140 -26.71 -13.02 17.66
CA ASP A 140 -27.12 -13.55 16.36
C ASP A 140 -26.57 -12.71 15.20
N ARG A 141 -26.19 -11.44 15.41
CA ARG A 141 -25.82 -10.51 14.31
C ARG A 141 -24.83 -9.37 14.63
N THR A 142 -24.28 -9.24 15.84
CA THR A 142 -23.38 -8.11 16.17
C THR A 142 -21.96 -8.38 15.67
N THR A 143 -21.39 -7.46 14.87
CA THR A 143 -19.99 -7.56 14.40
C THR A 143 -19.06 -6.70 15.27
N ILE A 144 -17.98 -7.29 15.77
CA ILE A 144 -16.97 -6.59 16.59
C ILE A 144 -15.75 -6.26 15.72
N LEU A 145 -15.36 -4.99 15.69
CA LEU A 145 -14.19 -4.51 14.96
C LEU A 145 -13.13 -4.05 15.96
N VAL A 146 -11.93 -4.61 15.91
CA VAL A 146 -10.83 -4.23 16.80
C VAL A 146 -9.76 -3.48 16.01
N LEU A 147 -9.56 -2.20 16.33
CA LEU A 147 -8.51 -1.35 15.76
C LEU A 147 -7.21 -1.52 16.56
N SER A 148 -6.26 -2.31 16.05
CA SER A 148 -5.00 -2.62 16.74
C SER A 148 -3.78 -2.61 15.82
N ASP A 149 -2.57 -2.58 16.39
CA ASP A 149 -1.34 -2.82 15.63
C ASP A 149 -0.95 -4.32 15.63
N SER A 150 0.16 -4.67 14.97
CA SER A 150 0.62 -6.07 14.90
C SER A 150 1.01 -6.66 16.26
N VAL A 151 1.61 -5.86 17.14
CA VAL A 151 2.08 -6.32 18.46
C VAL A 151 0.90 -6.51 19.40
N GLN A 152 0.00 -5.52 19.43
CA GLN A 152 -1.22 -5.54 20.23
C GLN A 152 -2.14 -6.68 19.78
N ARG A 153 -2.31 -6.91 18.47
CA ARG A 153 -3.06 -8.08 17.97
C ARG A 153 -2.45 -9.39 18.46
N GLN A 154 -1.13 -9.55 18.41
CA GLN A 154 -0.47 -10.76 18.91
C GLN A 154 -0.69 -10.94 20.42
N ALA A 155 -0.63 -9.87 21.20
CA ALA A 155 -0.91 -9.90 22.63
C ALA A 155 -2.36 -10.32 22.92
N VAL A 156 -3.34 -9.72 22.23
CA VAL A 156 -4.76 -10.07 22.36
C VAL A 156 -5.01 -11.54 22.01
N LEU A 157 -4.40 -12.03 20.92
CA LEU A 157 -4.55 -13.43 20.48
C LEU A 157 -3.95 -14.41 21.50
N ARG A 158 -2.77 -14.10 22.05
CA ARG A 158 -2.12 -14.96 23.06
C ARG A 158 -2.96 -15.05 24.34
N GLN A 159 -3.38 -13.91 24.87
CA GLN A 159 -4.19 -13.85 26.10
C GLN A 159 -5.58 -14.49 25.94
N ALA A 160 -6.18 -14.38 24.75
CA ALA A 160 -7.46 -15.03 24.46
C ALA A 160 -7.38 -16.56 24.49
N THR A 161 -6.26 -17.14 24.03
CA THR A 161 -5.97 -18.58 24.09
C THR A 161 -5.80 -19.07 25.53
N GLU A 162 -5.18 -18.26 26.39
CA GLU A 162 -4.95 -18.61 27.80
C GLU A 162 -6.24 -18.55 28.65
N SER A 163 -7.22 -17.74 28.24
CA SER A 163 -8.37 -17.33 29.07
C SER A 163 -9.70 -18.02 28.69
N GLN A 164 -9.68 -19.17 28.00
CA GLN A 164 -10.88 -19.86 27.45
C GLN A 164 -11.76 -18.99 26.52
N SER A 165 -11.24 -17.85 26.05
CA SER A 165 -11.89 -16.94 25.11
C SER A 165 -11.71 -17.36 23.65
N GLU A 166 -11.20 -18.57 23.39
CA GLU A 166 -11.00 -19.10 22.04
C GLU A 166 -12.28 -19.14 21.19
N ARG A 167 -13.44 -19.33 21.83
CA ARG A 167 -14.75 -19.28 21.15
C ARG A 167 -15.00 -17.93 20.47
N LEU A 168 -14.49 -16.83 21.04
CA LEU A 168 -14.61 -15.48 20.49
C LEU A 168 -13.80 -15.28 19.21
N LEU A 169 -12.76 -16.09 19.01
CA LEU A 169 -11.87 -16.03 17.85
C LEU A 169 -12.27 -17.05 16.76
N ALA A 170 -12.94 -18.14 17.16
CA ALA A 170 -13.38 -19.21 16.26
C ALA A 170 -14.66 -18.85 15.51
N ASP A 171 -15.58 -18.15 16.16
CA ASP A 171 -16.77 -17.60 15.52
C ASP A 171 -16.37 -16.31 14.80
N ASN A 172 -16.80 -16.14 13.56
CA ASN A 172 -16.42 -15.07 12.62
C ASN A 172 -16.90 -13.66 13.04
N LEU A 173 -17.04 -13.41 14.34
CA LEU A 173 -17.64 -12.26 15.01
C LEU A 173 -16.64 -11.11 15.19
N VAL A 174 -15.34 -11.41 15.25
CA VAL A 174 -14.29 -10.43 15.57
C VAL A 174 -13.41 -10.18 14.34
N THR A 175 -13.44 -8.95 13.84
CA THR A 175 -12.61 -8.50 12.72
C THR A 175 -11.53 -7.54 13.22
N PHE A 176 -10.26 -7.90 13.03
CA PHE A 176 -9.14 -7.01 13.34
C PHE A 176 -8.80 -6.06 12.17
N ILE A 177 -8.65 -4.77 12.46
CA ILE A 177 -8.22 -3.74 11.52
C ILE A 177 -6.90 -3.13 12.01
N TYR A 178 -5.91 -3.12 11.12
CA TYR A 178 -4.61 -2.51 11.42
C TYR A 178 -4.65 -0.98 11.35
N LYS A 179 -4.03 -0.33 12.34
CA LYS A 179 -3.71 1.11 12.30
C LYS A 179 -2.52 1.37 11.36
N PRO A 180 -2.48 2.50 10.62
CA PRO A 180 -3.45 3.60 10.60
C PRO A 180 -4.71 3.25 9.81
N VAL A 181 -5.87 3.68 10.33
CA VAL A 181 -7.17 3.30 9.79
C VAL A 181 -7.58 4.21 8.63
N LYS A 182 -7.82 3.63 7.45
CA LYS A 182 -8.29 4.33 6.24
C LYS A 182 -9.78 4.06 6.01
N PRO A 183 -10.56 5.03 5.46
CA PRO A 183 -11.99 4.83 5.17
C PRO A 183 -12.29 3.56 4.39
N SER A 184 -11.47 3.22 3.41
CA SER A 184 -11.65 2.02 2.58
C SER A 184 -11.67 0.69 3.33
N ARG A 185 -11.09 0.60 4.53
CA ARG A 185 -11.13 -0.63 5.34
C ARG A 185 -12.50 -0.81 5.98
N PHE A 186 -13.19 0.27 6.33
CA PHE A 186 -14.56 0.24 6.81
C PHE A 186 -15.56 -0.02 5.68
N ALA A 187 -15.31 0.49 4.47
CA ALA A 187 -16.18 0.25 3.31
C ALA A 187 -16.43 -1.26 3.04
N VAL A 188 -15.39 -2.10 3.16
CA VAL A 188 -15.51 -3.55 2.97
C VAL A 188 -16.41 -4.22 4.02
N ILE A 189 -16.55 -3.61 5.19
CA ILE A 189 -17.32 -4.14 6.32
C ILE A 189 -18.76 -3.64 6.27
N PHE A 190 -18.96 -2.36 5.92
CA PHE A 190 -20.28 -1.73 5.92
C PHE A 190 -21.00 -1.78 4.56
N ASP A 191 -20.34 -2.10 3.44
CA ASP A 191 -20.93 -2.23 2.09
C ASP A 191 -20.42 -3.52 1.39
N PRO A 192 -20.95 -4.72 1.75
CA PRO A 192 -20.45 -6.01 1.27
C PRO A 192 -20.77 -6.29 -0.21
N ASP A 193 -21.88 -5.77 -0.76
CA ASP A 193 -22.26 -6.00 -2.17
C ASP A 193 -21.59 -5.00 -3.13
N LYS A 194 -20.69 -4.15 -2.62
CA LYS A 194 -19.86 -3.27 -3.45
C LYS A 194 -20.71 -2.41 -4.40
N VAL A 195 -21.85 -1.89 -3.96
CA VAL A 195 -22.71 -1.06 -4.84
C VAL A 195 -22.00 0.26 -5.23
N ARG A 196 -20.92 0.63 -4.52
CA ARG A 196 -19.99 1.70 -4.91
C ARG A 196 -18.88 1.30 -5.91
N ASP A 197 -18.71 0.02 -6.29
CA ASP A 197 -17.62 -0.46 -7.17
C ASP A 197 -17.83 -0.15 -8.68
N LEU A 198 -18.64 0.83 -9.04
CA LEU A 198 -18.61 1.40 -10.40
C LEU A 198 -17.88 2.75 -10.51
N SER A 199 -17.38 3.32 -9.41
CA SER A 199 -16.38 4.41 -9.48
C SER A 199 -15.75 4.71 -8.12
N THR A 200 -14.92 3.82 -7.58
CA THR A 200 -13.70 4.15 -6.78
C THR A 200 -12.97 2.87 -6.40
N ASP A 201 -12.45 2.22 -7.44
CA ASP A 201 -11.54 1.10 -7.39
C ASP A 201 -10.24 1.50 -6.66
N ARG A 202 -9.96 1.00 -5.43
CA ARG A 202 -8.57 1.08 -4.90
C ARG A 202 -8.11 0.24 -3.71
N ASN A 203 -8.94 -0.27 -2.79
CA ASN A 203 -8.37 -0.66 -1.47
C ASN A 203 -8.74 -2.02 -0.88
N ARG A 204 -9.51 -2.87 -1.57
CA ARG A 204 -9.58 -4.32 -1.22
C ARG A 204 -8.40 -5.12 -1.78
N SER A 205 -7.55 -4.46 -2.55
CA SER A 205 -6.55 -5.11 -3.36
C SER A 205 -5.14 -4.91 -2.83
N THR A 206 -4.88 -4.00 -1.88
CA THR A 206 -3.50 -3.55 -1.64
C THR A 206 -2.60 -4.53 -0.89
N ALA A 207 -3.05 -5.36 0.06
CA ALA A 207 -2.10 -6.30 0.71
C ALA A 207 -1.79 -7.53 -0.16
N GLN A 208 -2.82 -8.13 -0.77
CA GLN A 208 -2.65 -9.23 -1.71
C GLN A 208 -2.08 -8.75 -3.03
N GLN A 209 -2.53 -7.63 -3.64
CA GLN A 209 -1.84 -7.04 -4.79
C GLN A 209 -0.52 -6.36 -4.44
N MET A 210 -0.19 -5.93 -3.22
CA MET A 210 1.20 -5.52 -2.90
C MET A 210 2.10 -6.74 -2.83
N VAL A 211 1.63 -7.87 -2.28
CA VAL A 211 2.38 -9.13 -2.31
C VAL A 211 2.44 -9.70 -3.73
N GLU A 212 1.35 -9.65 -4.51
CA GLU A 212 1.29 -10.09 -5.90
C GLU A 212 2.04 -9.14 -6.83
N SER A 213 2.03 -7.82 -6.60
CA SER A 213 2.79 -6.83 -7.38
C SER A 213 4.25 -6.78 -6.97
N GLN A 214 4.59 -7.00 -5.68
CA GLN A 214 5.97 -7.26 -5.30
C GLN A 214 6.42 -8.55 -5.97
N LYS A 215 5.69 -9.67 -5.82
CA LYS A 215 6.05 -10.96 -6.41
C LYS A 215 6.11 -10.89 -7.94
N ALA A 216 5.20 -10.18 -8.59
CA ALA A 216 5.23 -9.94 -10.03
C ALA A 216 6.37 -9.00 -10.43
N SER A 217 6.71 -7.97 -9.63
CA SER A 217 7.88 -7.12 -9.86
C SER A 217 9.18 -7.92 -9.70
N TYR A 218 9.28 -8.75 -8.65
CA TYR A 218 10.36 -9.70 -8.44
C TYR A 218 10.50 -10.64 -9.63
N GLN A 219 9.39 -11.23 -10.12
CA GLN A 219 9.39 -12.17 -11.24
C GLN A 219 9.68 -11.50 -12.59
N GLU A 220 9.17 -10.29 -12.83
CA GLU A 220 9.47 -9.52 -14.04
C GLU A 220 10.95 -9.14 -14.08
N ILE A 221 11.53 -8.81 -12.92
CA ILE A 221 12.94 -8.44 -12.83
C ILE A 221 13.84 -9.65 -12.85
N GLU A 222 13.46 -10.74 -12.20
CA GLU A 222 14.11 -12.03 -12.35
C GLU A 222 14.07 -12.49 -13.83
N ARG A 223 12.97 -12.25 -14.54
CA ARG A 223 12.90 -12.52 -15.99
C ARG A 223 13.80 -11.59 -16.82
N ARG A 224 13.89 -10.31 -16.46
CA ARG A 224 14.73 -9.34 -17.16
C ARG A 224 16.22 -9.47 -16.84
N MET A 225 16.58 -9.88 -15.63
CA MET A 225 17.93 -9.81 -15.08
C MET A 225 18.50 -11.14 -14.62
N GLY A 226 17.65 -12.06 -14.20
CA GLY A 226 18.07 -13.33 -13.62
C GLY A 226 18.87 -14.17 -14.61
N ASN A 227 19.97 -14.73 -14.11
CA ASN A 227 20.82 -15.69 -14.83
C ASN A 227 21.43 -15.18 -16.15
N LYS A 228 21.47 -13.86 -16.37
CA LYS A 228 22.15 -13.24 -17.52
C LYS A 228 23.64 -12.93 -17.27
N GLY A 229 24.18 -13.35 -16.12
CA GLY A 229 25.57 -13.09 -15.72
C GLY A 229 25.82 -11.67 -15.20
N TYR A 230 24.76 -10.90 -14.91
CA TYR A 230 24.91 -9.55 -14.37
C TYR A 230 25.54 -9.56 -12.97
N ARG A 231 26.40 -8.56 -12.74
CA ARG A 231 27.14 -8.39 -11.50
C ARG A 231 27.02 -6.95 -11.01
N VAL A 232 26.64 -6.80 -9.76
CA VAL A 232 26.48 -5.51 -9.08
C VAL A 232 27.56 -5.35 -8.03
N LEU A 233 28.21 -4.19 -8.00
CA LEU A 233 29.05 -3.79 -6.88
C LEU A 233 28.18 -3.01 -5.89
N LEU A 234 27.98 -3.57 -4.70
CA LEU A 234 27.24 -2.94 -3.60
C LEU A 234 28.23 -2.26 -2.65
N VAL A 235 28.15 -0.94 -2.55
CA VAL A 235 29.00 -0.12 -1.69
C VAL A 235 28.18 0.39 -0.51
N GLU A 236 28.40 -0.19 0.66
CA GLU A 236 27.60 0.05 1.87
C GLU A 236 28.46 -0.30 3.11
N ASP A 237 28.54 0.59 4.09
CA ASP A 237 29.35 0.39 5.30
C ASP A 237 28.62 -0.41 6.39
N ASN A 238 27.28 -0.37 6.39
CA ASN A 238 26.48 -1.06 7.39
C ASN A 238 26.26 -2.55 7.04
N PRO A 239 26.75 -3.50 7.87
CA PRO A 239 26.65 -4.94 7.59
C PRO A 239 25.21 -5.46 7.56
N VAL A 240 24.25 -4.79 8.23
CA VAL A 240 22.83 -5.14 8.18
C VAL A 240 22.26 -4.82 6.79
N ASN A 241 22.54 -3.61 6.28
CA ASN A 241 22.10 -3.19 4.95
C ASN A 241 22.74 -4.05 3.86
N GLN A 242 24.04 -4.36 3.98
CA GLN A 242 24.73 -5.29 3.09
C GLN A 242 24.00 -6.64 3.00
N LYS A 243 23.64 -7.24 4.14
CA LYS A 243 22.92 -8.53 4.19
C LYS A 243 21.55 -8.45 3.52
N VAL A 244 20.79 -7.39 3.79
CA VAL A 244 19.43 -7.20 3.25
C VAL A 244 19.48 -7.05 1.73
N LEU A 245 20.32 -6.14 1.22
CA LEU A 245 20.45 -5.88 -0.21
C LEU A 245 21.06 -7.06 -0.96
N THR A 246 22.08 -7.71 -0.40
CA THR A 246 22.68 -8.91 -1.00
C THR A 246 21.67 -10.06 -1.11
N LYS A 247 20.86 -10.30 -0.07
CA LYS A 247 19.82 -11.33 -0.10
C LYS A 247 18.77 -11.03 -1.19
N TYR A 248 18.37 -9.77 -1.32
CA TYR A 248 17.44 -9.33 -2.36
C TYR A 248 18.02 -9.52 -3.77
N LEU A 249 19.23 -9.01 -4.03
CA LEU A 249 19.88 -9.08 -5.35
C LEU A 249 20.17 -10.54 -5.77
N ARG A 250 20.59 -11.40 -4.83
CA ARG A 250 20.75 -12.83 -5.11
C ARG A 250 19.43 -13.51 -5.42
N LYS A 251 18.32 -13.10 -4.78
CA LYS A 251 16.98 -13.64 -5.04
C LYS A 251 16.50 -13.33 -6.46
N ILE A 252 16.90 -12.20 -7.05
CA ILE A 252 16.59 -11.86 -8.46
C ILE A 252 17.65 -12.37 -9.45
N GLY A 253 18.57 -13.25 -9.02
CA GLY A 253 19.55 -13.91 -9.88
C GLY A 253 20.74 -13.04 -10.31
N VAL A 254 21.07 -12.00 -9.53
CA VAL A 254 22.20 -11.09 -9.79
C VAL A 254 23.37 -11.42 -8.86
N HIS A 255 24.59 -11.45 -9.40
CA HIS A 255 25.81 -11.60 -8.60
C HIS A 255 26.14 -10.29 -7.88
N VAL A 256 26.58 -10.38 -6.63
CA VAL A 256 26.87 -9.20 -5.79
C VAL A 256 28.26 -9.34 -5.20
N ASP A 257 29.10 -8.36 -5.48
CA ASP A 257 30.34 -8.11 -4.75
C ASP A 257 30.12 -6.90 -3.82
N ILE A 258 30.74 -6.92 -2.64
CA ILE A 258 30.52 -5.92 -1.59
C ILE A 258 31.80 -5.10 -1.43
N ALA A 259 31.65 -3.79 -1.28
CA ALA A 259 32.67 -2.87 -0.81
C ALA A 259 32.15 -2.12 0.42
N VAL A 260 32.96 -1.99 1.48
CA VAL A 260 32.52 -1.40 2.75
C VAL A 260 32.67 0.13 2.81
N ASP A 261 33.39 0.72 1.85
CA ASP A 261 33.56 2.16 1.72
C ASP A 261 33.90 2.55 0.27
N GLY A 262 34.00 3.86 0.01
CA GLY A 262 34.35 4.37 -1.31
C GLY A 262 35.77 4.01 -1.78
N VAL A 263 36.71 3.72 -0.87
CA VAL A 263 38.09 3.34 -1.25
C VAL A 263 38.08 1.94 -1.83
N GLU A 264 37.46 1.00 -1.12
CA GLU A 264 37.33 -0.38 -1.59
C GLU A 264 36.50 -0.44 -2.88
N CYS A 265 35.47 0.40 -3.02
CA CYS A 265 34.70 0.53 -4.26
C CYS A 265 35.60 0.85 -5.46
N THR A 266 36.42 1.90 -5.35
CA THR A 266 37.32 2.31 -6.42
C THR A 266 38.39 1.26 -6.70
N ASP A 267 38.97 0.65 -5.66
CA ASP A 267 40.01 -0.37 -5.80
C ASP A 267 39.46 -1.62 -6.52
N GLN A 268 38.28 -2.09 -6.12
CA GLN A 268 37.63 -3.23 -6.76
C GLN A 268 37.18 -2.92 -8.20
N LEU A 269 36.68 -1.71 -8.48
CA LEU A 269 36.27 -1.33 -9.84
C LEU A 269 37.47 -1.22 -10.78
N PHE A 270 38.55 -0.57 -10.34
CA PHE A 270 39.71 -0.27 -11.19
C PHE A 270 40.62 -1.48 -11.41
N SER A 271 40.59 -2.46 -10.52
CA SER A 271 41.34 -3.72 -10.65
C SER A 271 40.67 -4.75 -11.57
N ARG A 272 39.47 -4.46 -12.08
CA ARG A 272 38.68 -5.36 -12.93
C ARG A 272 38.48 -4.77 -14.33
N PRO A 273 38.23 -5.62 -15.35
CA PRO A 273 37.80 -5.13 -16.66
C PRO A 273 36.56 -4.25 -16.52
N HIS A 274 36.46 -3.17 -17.31
CA HIS A 274 35.37 -2.20 -17.17
C HIS A 274 33.96 -2.84 -17.26
N HIS A 275 33.79 -3.91 -18.03
CA HIS A 275 32.51 -4.63 -18.19
C HIS A 275 32.22 -5.67 -17.09
N TYR A 276 33.14 -5.86 -16.13
CA TYR A 276 32.99 -6.85 -15.06
C TYR A 276 31.78 -6.56 -14.16
N TYR A 277 31.56 -5.29 -13.82
CA TYR A 277 30.36 -4.83 -13.13
C TYR A 277 29.39 -4.21 -14.12
N SER A 278 28.12 -4.60 -14.03
CA SER A 278 27.05 -4.04 -14.83
C SER A 278 26.53 -2.73 -14.23
N LEU A 279 26.50 -2.64 -12.91
CA LEU A 279 25.94 -1.51 -12.17
C LEU A 279 26.57 -1.40 -10.78
N ILE A 280 26.64 -0.19 -10.23
CA ILE A 280 27.11 0.10 -8.87
C ILE A 280 25.94 0.66 -8.06
N LEU A 281 25.65 0.06 -6.90
CA LEU A 281 24.77 0.63 -5.87
C LEU A 281 25.66 1.22 -4.79
N CYS A 282 25.56 2.52 -4.54
CA CYS A 282 26.51 3.20 -3.66
C CYS A 282 25.82 4.06 -2.62
N ASP A 283 26.06 3.76 -1.34
CA ASP A 283 25.68 4.65 -0.25
C ASP A 283 26.40 6.00 -0.34
N LEU A 284 25.68 7.07 -0.02
CA LEU A 284 26.24 8.42 -0.06
C LEU A 284 27.14 8.71 1.14
N HIS A 285 26.82 8.16 2.31
CA HIS A 285 27.51 8.47 3.56
C HIS A 285 28.26 7.25 4.08
N MET A 286 29.58 7.25 3.92
CA MET A 286 30.47 6.17 4.35
C MET A 286 31.76 6.74 4.94
N PRO A 287 32.46 6.01 5.82
CA PRO A 287 33.76 6.43 6.33
C PRO A 287 34.83 6.46 5.22
N ARG A 288 35.94 7.16 5.48
CA ARG A 288 37.13 7.31 4.61
C ARG A 288 36.91 8.00 3.27
N LYS A 289 36.08 7.43 2.39
CA LYS A 289 35.70 8.00 1.08
C LYS A 289 34.19 7.85 0.92
N ASP A 290 33.50 8.98 0.84
CA ASP A 290 32.05 9.02 0.69
C ASP A 290 31.61 8.64 -0.74
N GLY A 291 30.30 8.41 -0.94
CA GLY A 291 29.77 8.00 -2.23
C GLY A 291 29.94 9.05 -3.32
N TYR A 292 29.91 10.34 -2.98
CA TYR A 292 30.11 11.43 -3.94
C TYR A 292 31.56 11.49 -4.43
N GLN A 293 32.52 11.32 -3.52
CA GLN A 293 33.94 11.26 -3.81
C GLN A 293 34.24 10.05 -4.69
N ALA A 294 33.74 8.86 -4.32
CA ALA A 294 33.88 7.66 -5.13
C ALA A 294 33.29 7.84 -6.53
N CYS A 295 32.08 8.38 -6.65
CA CYS A 295 31.44 8.62 -7.95
C CYS A 295 32.27 9.58 -8.82
N ARG A 296 32.74 10.71 -8.27
CA ARG A 296 33.59 11.66 -9.02
C ARG A 296 34.88 11.01 -9.52
N GLU A 297 35.53 10.21 -8.68
CA GLU A 297 36.76 9.51 -9.03
C GLU A 297 36.52 8.47 -10.14
N ILE A 298 35.41 7.74 -10.07
CA ILE A 298 35.00 6.80 -11.13
C ILE A 298 34.79 7.57 -12.45
N ARG A 299 34.10 8.72 -12.43
CA ARG A 299 33.89 9.53 -13.64
C ARG A 299 35.19 10.08 -14.23
N GLN A 300 36.14 10.49 -13.39
CA GLN A 300 37.47 10.92 -13.85
C GLN A 300 38.24 9.75 -14.46
N TRP A 301 38.21 8.59 -13.82
CA TRP A 301 38.86 7.37 -14.31
C TRP A 301 38.28 6.91 -15.65
N GLU A 302 36.96 6.98 -15.82
CA GLU A 302 36.26 6.69 -17.08
C GLU A 302 36.66 7.67 -18.17
N GLY A 303 36.61 8.99 -17.89
CA GLY A 303 36.96 10.03 -18.85
C GLY A 303 38.43 9.97 -19.29
N ALA A 304 39.35 9.65 -18.38
CA ALA A 304 40.77 9.52 -18.68
C ALA A 304 41.10 8.30 -19.57
N ARG A 305 40.20 7.32 -19.64
CA ARG A 305 40.38 6.06 -20.39
C ARG A 305 39.41 5.93 -21.57
N ASP A 306 38.64 6.97 -21.85
CA ASP A 306 37.58 6.97 -22.87
C ASP A 306 36.62 5.78 -22.72
N LEU A 307 36.27 5.47 -21.46
CA LEU A 307 35.37 4.37 -21.13
C LEU A 307 33.91 4.86 -21.09
N PRO A 308 32.94 4.02 -21.47
CA PRO A 308 31.54 4.35 -21.31
C PRO A 308 31.20 4.56 -19.84
N ARG A 309 30.21 5.40 -19.55
CA ARG A 309 29.79 5.65 -18.17
C ARG A 309 29.16 4.41 -17.56
N LYS A 310 29.70 3.95 -16.44
CA LYS A 310 29.10 2.93 -15.59
C LYS A 310 27.82 3.47 -14.95
N PRO A 311 26.71 2.73 -14.95
CA PRO A 311 25.54 3.06 -14.14
C PRO A 311 25.90 3.05 -12.65
N ILE A 312 25.70 4.18 -11.98
CA ILE A 312 25.90 4.31 -10.53
C ILE A 312 24.61 4.86 -9.93
N ILE A 313 23.96 4.08 -9.08
CA ILE A 313 22.74 4.48 -8.37
C ILE A 313 23.11 4.84 -6.92
N ALA A 314 22.77 6.06 -6.51
CA ALA A 314 22.96 6.52 -5.14
C ALA A 314 21.90 5.91 -4.21
N LEU A 315 22.30 5.45 -3.03
CA LEU A 315 21.41 5.10 -1.92
C LEU A 315 21.44 6.25 -0.91
N SER A 316 20.33 6.99 -0.76
CA SER A 316 20.28 8.22 0.04
C SER A 316 19.30 8.12 1.20
N ALA A 317 19.65 8.61 2.39
CA ALA A 317 18.72 8.72 3.52
C ALA A 317 17.62 9.80 3.35
N ASN A 318 17.75 10.71 2.38
CA ASN A 318 16.82 11.83 2.22
C ASN A 318 16.75 12.35 0.76
N VAL A 319 15.58 12.84 0.30
CA VAL A 319 15.37 13.44 -1.04
C VAL A 319 15.06 14.92 -0.92
N MET A 320 15.89 15.64 -0.18
CA MET A 320 15.88 17.10 -0.31
C MET A 320 16.49 17.47 -1.67
N SER A 321 16.00 18.55 -2.30
CA SER A 321 16.51 19.08 -3.57
C SER A 321 18.03 19.14 -3.61
N ASP A 322 18.64 19.57 -2.51
CA ASP A 322 20.08 19.76 -2.38
C ASP A 322 20.88 18.46 -2.49
N VAL A 323 20.28 17.32 -2.11
CA VAL A 323 20.91 16.00 -2.24
C VAL A 323 20.86 15.53 -3.69
N GLN A 324 19.73 15.77 -4.37
CA GLN A 324 19.57 15.44 -5.78
C GLN A 324 20.58 16.21 -6.64
N ASP A 325 20.71 17.52 -6.41
CA ASP A 325 21.66 18.37 -7.14
C ASP A 325 23.12 17.91 -6.93
N LYS A 326 23.47 17.55 -5.69
CA LYS A 326 24.80 16.99 -5.37
C LYS A 326 25.04 15.64 -6.07
N CYS A 327 24.02 14.78 -6.17
CA CYS A 327 24.13 13.51 -6.87
C CYS A 327 24.34 13.72 -8.38
N VAL A 328 23.58 14.62 -8.99
CA VAL A 328 23.74 14.99 -10.40
C VAL A 328 25.13 15.57 -10.65
N ALA A 329 25.57 16.50 -9.80
CA ALA A 329 26.89 17.13 -9.91
C ALA A 329 28.06 16.13 -9.74
N ALA A 330 27.90 15.12 -8.88
CA ALA A 330 28.91 14.06 -8.73
C ALA A 330 28.91 13.06 -9.89
N GLY A 331 27.84 13.01 -10.69
CA GLY A 331 27.73 12.16 -11.88
C GLY A 331 27.00 10.84 -11.64
N PHE A 332 26.13 10.75 -10.63
CA PHE A 332 25.25 9.58 -10.44
C PHE A 332 24.25 9.46 -11.59
N SER A 333 23.86 8.23 -11.89
CA SER A 333 22.92 7.89 -12.97
C SER A 333 21.47 7.91 -12.49
N ASP A 334 21.23 7.53 -11.24
CA ASP A 334 19.93 7.55 -10.58
C ASP A 334 20.11 7.57 -9.05
N TYR A 335 19.02 7.67 -8.30
CA TYR A 335 19.03 7.59 -6.84
C TYR A 335 17.82 6.84 -6.29
N VAL A 336 17.99 6.23 -5.12
CA VAL A 336 16.95 5.51 -4.38
C VAL A 336 17.02 5.90 -2.91
N THR A 337 15.86 6.13 -2.29
CA THR A 337 15.77 6.48 -0.87
C THR A 337 16.00 5.29 0.05
N LYS A 338 16.60 5.55 1.20
CA LYS A 338 16.64 4.68 2.36
C LYS A 338 15.47 5.07 3.30
N PRO A 339 14.78 4.11 3.94
CA PRO A 339 14.97 2.66 3.79
C PRO A 339 14.63 2.20 2.36
N VAL A 340 15.45 1.28 1.82
CA VAL A 340 15.36 0.88 0.41
C VAL A 340 14.06 0.13 0.16
N ASP A 341 13.16 0.73 -0.63
CA ASP A 341 12.02 0.03 -1.20
C ASP A 341 12.50 -0.81 -2.39
N PHE A 342 12.29 -2.11 -2.31
CA PHE A 342 12.73 -3.05 -3.35
C PHE A 342 12.04 -2.83 -4.69
N ILE A 343 10.82 -2.28 -4.74
CA ILE A 343 10.11 -1.95 -5.99
C ILE A 343 10.75 -0.73 -6.67
N ASP A 344 11.19 0.25 -5.89
CA ASP A 344 11.84 1.43 -6.45
C ASP A 344 13.29 1.12 -6.86
N LEU A 345 14.02 0.33 -6.06
CA LEU A 345 15.34 -0.17 -6.45
C LEU A 345 15.28 -0.99 -7.75
N SER A 346 14.34 -1.92 -7.79
CA SER A 346 13.94 -2.70 -8.97
C SER A 346 13.75 -1.84 -10.22
N ARG A 347 12.93 -0.78 -10.11
CA ARG A 347 12.61 0.13 -11.21
C ARG A 347 13.83 0.94 -11.65
N ALA A 348 14.63 1.43 -10.70
CA ALA A 348 15.83 2.20 -10.99
C ALA A 348 16.87 1.34 -11.72
N MET A 349 17.10 0.12 -11.24
CA MET A 349 18.02 -0.83 -11.87
C MET A 349 17.57 -1.18 -13.29
N ALA A 350 16.28 -1.47 -13.51
CA ALA A 350 15.73 -1.87 -14.82
C ALA A 350 15.91 -0.85 -15.96
N LYS A 351 16.36 0.38 -15.68
CA LYS A 351 16.72 1.38 -16.70
C LYS A 351 18.09 1.12 -17.34
N PHE A 352 18.95 0.34 -16.68
CA PHE A 352 20.36 0.18 -17.02
C PHE A 352 20.74 -1.25 -17.44
N PHE A 353 19.77 -2.16 -17.41
CA PHE A 353 19.86 -3.53 -17.92
C PHE A 353 18.90 -3.67 -19.10
#